data_AF-A0A2G8SGD1-F1
#
_entry.id   AF-A0A2G8SGD1-F1
#
_cell.length_a   1.000
_cell.length_b   1.000
_cell.length_c   1.000
_cell.angle_alpha   90.00
_cell.angle_beta   90.00
_cell.angle_gamma   90.00
#
_symmetry.space_group_name_H-M   'P 1'
#
loop_
_entity.id
_entity.type
_entity.pdbx_description
1 polymer ?
#
loop_
_entity_poly.entity_id
_entity_poly.type
_entity_poly.pdbx_seq_one_letter_code
_entity_poly.pdbx_strand_id
1 'polypeptide(L)'
;MAATVFRLVTVNTAPERAKRLIGRVVEDVKDKYTIVHAANVERIQDVKATVEREQPNLLFTASMWTPEQAKEIVGIAKATIPGIKTFSLPQGLQVQKGPDAVVEYIKENLPGLLDSYQPSSRTFSTKL
;
A
#
# COMPACT_ATOMS: atom_id res chain seq x y z
N MET A 1 -2.73 -22.13 10.30
CA MET A 1 -2.62 -20.67 10.58
C MET A 1 -3.57 -19.95 9.65
N ALA A 2 -4.34 -18.97 10.13
CA ALA A 2 -5.18 -18.17 9.24
C ALA A 2 -4.27 -17.39 8.28
N ALA A 3 -4.58 -17.38 6.99
CA ALA A 3 -3.84 -16.58 6.02
C ALA A 3 -3.97 -15.09 6.38
N THR A 4 -2.86 -14.38 6.47
CA THR A 4 -2.85 -12.94 6.76
C THR A 4 -3.49 -12.20 5.59
N VAL A 5 -4.56 -11.45 5.86
CA VAL A 5 -5.18 -10.54 4.89
C VAL A 5 -4.51 -9.17 5.01
N PHE A 6 -3.91 -8.70 3.92
CA PHE A 6 -3.28 -7.38 3.84
C PHE A 6 -4.28 -6.35 3.34
N ARG A 7 -4.70 -5.43 4.21
CA ARG A 7 -5.48 -4.25 3.80
C ARG A 7 -4.54 -3.19 3.23
N LEU A 8 -4.74 -2.86 1.95
CA LEU A 8 -3.93 -1.93 1.18
C LEU A 8 -4.65 -0.61 0.95
N VAL A 9 -3.97 0.50 1.25
CA VAL A 9 -4.32 1.85 0.77
C VAL A 9 -3.31 2.30 -0.27
N THR A 10 -3.78 2.90 -1.37
CA THR A 10 -2.90 3.53 -2.38
C THR A 10 -2.97 5.05 -2.27
N VAL A 11 -1.86 5.73 -2.55
CA VAL A 11 -1.83 7.20 -2.71
C VAL A 11 -1.50 7.51 -4.16
N ASN A 12 -2.54 7.83 -4.93
CA ASN A 12 -2.49 7.98 -6.38
C ASN A 12 -3.58 8.97 -6.84
N THR A 13 -3.19 10.07 -7.48
CA THR A 13 -4.06 11.07 -8.14
C THR A 13 -4.88 10.54 -9.32
N ALA A 14 -4.66 9.31 -9.77
CA ALA A 14 -5.40 8.65 -10.84
C ALA A 14 -6.05 7.35 -10.31
N PRO A 15 -7.23 7.45 -9.63
CA PRO A 15 -7.85 6.32 -8.91
C PRO A 15 -8.16 5.12 -9.82
N GLU A 16 -8.69 5.36 -11.01
CA GLU A 16 -8.99 4.28 -11.98
C GLU A 16 -7.73 3.53 -12.42
N ARG A 17 -6.62 4.25 -12.57
CA ARG A 17 -5.31 3.66 -12.90
C ARG A 17 -4.78 2.83 -11.75
N ALA A 18 -4.91 3.33 -10.51
CA ALA A 18 -4.54 2.60 -9.31
C ALA A 18 -5.32 1.30 -9.19
N LYS A 19 -6.65 1.36 -9.32
CA LYS A 19 -7.54 0.19 -9.21
C LYS A 19 -7.19 -0.90 -10.24
N ARG A 20 -6.98 -0.52 -11.50
CA ARG A 20 -6.60 -1.48 -12.57
C ARG A 20 -5.25 -2.14 -12.28
N LEU A 21 -4.25 -1.34 -11.89
CA LEU A 21 -2.90 -1.83 -11.64
C LEU A 21 -2.86 -2.74 -10.41
N ILE A 22 -3.47 -2.31 -9.31
CA ILE A 22 -3.54 -3.12 -8.08
C ILE A 22 -4.37 -4.38 -8.31
N GLY A 23 -5.46 -4.33 -9.08
CA GLY A 23 -6.23 -5.52 -9.44
C GLY A 23 -5.35 -6.59 -10.11
N ARG A 24 -4.46 -6.19 -11.02
CA ARG A 24 -3.48 -7.09 -11.64
C ARG A 24 -2.47 -7.63 -10.64
N VAL A 25 -1.93 -6.78 -9.77
CA VAL A 25 -1.00 -7.21 -8.71
C VAL A 25 -1.65 -8.25 -7.79
N VAL A 26 -2.87 -7.98 -7.32
CA VAL A 26 -3.63 -8.87 -6.42
C VAL A 26 -3.85 -10.23 -7.08
N GLU A 27 -4.28 -10.24 -8.34
CA GLU A 27 -4.51 -11.47 -9.10
C GLU A 27 -3.23 -12.27 -9.28
N ASP A 28 -2.12 -11.61 -9.66
CA ASP A 28 -0.82 -12.24 -9.91
C ASP A 28 -0.17 -12.85 -8.66
N VAL A 29 -0.56 -12.42 -7.45
CA VAL A 29 0.05 -12.88 -6.18
C VAL A 29 -0.92 -13.62 -5.27
N LYS A 30 -2.15 -13.90 -5.74
CA LYS A 30 -3.23 -14.50 -4.93
C LYS A 30 -2.90 -15.86 -4.32
N ASP A 31 -1.98 -16.60 -4.94
CA ASP A 31 -1.51 -17.90 -4.43
C ASP A 31 -0.64 -17.76 -3.17
N LYS A 32 -0.11 -16.57 -2.91
CA LYS A 32 0.78 -16.27 -1.77
C LYS A 32 0.19 -15.30 -0.77
N TYR A 33 -0.54 -14.29 -1.24
CA TYR A 33 -1.06 -13.21 -0.40
C TYR A 33 -2.52 -12.95 -0.69
N THR A 34 -3.30 -12.71 0.36
CA THR A 34 -4.64 -12.14 0.23
C THR A 34 -4.54 -10.62 0.45
N ILE A 35 -4.64 -9.83 -0.62
CA ILE A 35 -4.56 -8.37 -0.57
C ILE A 35 -5.94 -7.78 -0.88
N VAL A 36 -6.44 -6.91 0.00
CA VAL A 36 -7.70 -6.19 -0.17
C VAL A 36 -7.39 -4.71 -0.36
N HIS A 37 -7.70 -4.16 -1.54
CA HIS A 37 -7.59 -2.72 -1.79
C HIS A 37 -8.74 -1.98 -1.11
N ALA A 38 -8.45 -1.34 0.02
CA ALA A 38 -9.45 -0.71 0.88
C ALA A 38 -9.81 0.71 0.39
N ALA A 39 -8.82 1.49 -0.02
CA ALA A 39 -9.05 2.85 -0.51
C ALA A 39 -7.92 3.37 -1.41
N ASN A 40 -8.24 4.38 -2.19
CA ASN A 40 -7.27 5.23 -2.87
C ASN A 40 -7.35 6.66 -2.31
N VAL A 41 -6.19 7.30 -2.12
CA VAL A 41 -6.05 8.68 -1.69
C VAL A 41 -5.44 9.51 -2.81
N GLU A 42 -6.14 10.55 -3.25
CA GLU A 42 -5.68 11.39 -4.37
C GLU A 42 -4.81 12.57 -3.93
N ARG A 43 -4.91 13.01 -2.67
CA ARG A 43 -4.21 14.18 -2.15
C ARG A 43 -3.48 13.84 -0.86
N ILE A 44 -2.26 14.34 -0.68
CA ILE A 44 -1.41 14.06 0.49
C ILE A 44 -2.12 14.44 1.81
N GLN A 45 -2.84 15.56 1.82
CA GLN A 45 -3.60 16.05 2.96
C GLN A 45 -4.68 15.06 3.48
N ASP A 46 -5.18 14.17 2.61
CA ASP A 46 -6.23 13.21 2.95
C ASP A 46 -5.68 11.85 3.42
N VAL A 47 -4.34 11.69 3.40
CA VAL A 47 -3.66 10.44 3.78
C VAL A 47 -3.95 10.11 5.23
N LYS A 48 -3.79 11.07 6.15
CA LYS A 48 -3.99 10.84 7.59
C LYS A 48 -5.40 10.32 7.87
N ALA A 49 -6.42 11.08 7.46
CA ALA A 49 -7.82 10.73 7.71
C ALA A 49 -8.20 9.36 7.10
N THR A 50 -7.66 9.04 5.92
CA THR A 50 -7.92 7.74 5.28
C THR A 50 -7.22 6.59 5.99
N VAL A 51 -5.95 6.77 6.40
CA VAL A 51 -5.21 5.75 7.15
C VAL A 51 -5.86 5.51 8.52
N GLU A 52 -6.32 6.56 9.21
CA GLU A 52 -7.09 6.45 10.46
C GLU A 52 -8.39 5.65 10.28
N ARG A 53 -9.14 5.92 9.20
CA ARG A 53 -10.42 5.24 8.92
C ARG A 53 -10.23 3.78 8.50
N GLU A 54 -9.32 3.51 7.57
CA GLU A 54 -9.19 2.20 6.95
C GLU A 54 -8.33 1.22 7.75
N GLN A 55 -7.52 1.73 8.68
CA GLN A 55 -6.54 0.97 9.47
C GLN A 55 -5.73 -0.04 8.62
N PRO A 56 -5.08 0.39 7.52
CA PRO A 56 -4.39 -0.52 6.61
C PRO A 56 -3.11 -1.10 7.22
N ASN A 57 -2.74 -2.29 6.76
CA ASN A 57 -1.44 -2.91 7.04
C ASN A 57 -0.38 -2.45 6.03
N LEU A 58 -0.81 -2.03 4.84
CA LEU A 58 0.02 -1.71 3.69
C LEU A 58 -0.39 -0.37 3.07
N LEU A 59 0.59 0.48 2.76
CA LEU A 59 0.39 1.71 1.99
C LEU A 59 1.34 1.77 0.79
N PHE A 60 0.79 1.96 -0.41
CA PHE A 60 1.55 2.12 -1.64
C PHE A 60 1.52 3.57 -2.15
N THR A 61 2.68 4.13 -2.43
CA THR A 61 2.82 5.48 -3.01
C THR A 61 3.13 5.39 -4.50
N ALA A 62 2.32 6.06 -5.33
CA ALA A 62 2.45 6.00 -6.78
C ALA A 62 3.69 6.74 -7.32
N SER A 63 4.19 6.31 -8.49
CA SER A 63 5.41 6.84 -9.13
C SER A 63 5.33 8.27 -9.67
N MET A 64 4.19 8.96 -9.54
CA MET A 64 4.09 10.37 -9.96
C MET A 64 4.41 11.35 -8.85
N TRP A 65 4.40 10.91 -7.59
CA TRP A 65 4.85 11.72 -6.47
C TRP A 65 6.36 11.89 -6.51
N THR A 66 6.87 13.08 -6.18
CA THR A 66 8.31 13.28 -6.02
C THR A 66 8.84 12.48 -4.82
N PRO A 67 10.16 12.27 -4.71
CA PRO A 67 10.75 11.61 -3.54
C PRO A 67 10.38 12.29 -2.22
N GLU A 68 10.30 13.63 -2.19
CA GLU A 68 9.93 14.41 -1.02
C GLU A 68 8.46 14.18 -0.64
N GLN A 69 7.57 14.22 -1.63
CA GLN A 69 6.15 13.94 -1.42
C GLN A 69 5.93 12.49 -0.97
N ALA A 70 6.65 11.54 -1.56
CA ALA A 70 6.59 10.14 -1.14
C ALA A 70 7.08 9.96 0.30
N LYS A 71 8.14 10.68 0.69
CA LYS A 71 8.64 10.69 2.07
C LYS A 71 7.63 11.28 3.04
N GLU A 72 6.96 12.36 2.65
CA GLU A 72 5.88 12.99 3.43
C GLU A 72 4.71 12.02 3.66
N ILE A 73 4.20 11.41 2.58
CA ILE A 73 3.14 10.40 2.62
C ILE A 73 3.50 9.24 3.55
N VAL A 74 4.72 8.70 3.42
CA VAL A 74 5.23 7.62 4.28
C VAL A 74 5.34 8.06 5.73
N GLY A 75 5.79 9.29 5.98
CA GLY A 75 5.87 9.88 7.31
C GLY A 75 4.51 9.97 7.99
N ILE A 76 3.50 10.49 7.28
CA ILE A 76 2.12 10.56 7.76
C ILE A 76 1.59 9.17 8.10
N ALA A 77 1.77 8.20 7.19
CA ALA A 77 1.29 6.83 7.39
C ALA A 77 1.90 6.18 8.64
N LYS A 78 3.22 6.26 8.80
CA LYS A 78 3.95 5.66 9.95
C LYS A 78 3.66 6.36 11.27
N ALA A 79 3.46 7.68 11.25
CA ALA A 79 3.04 8.43 12.44
C ALA A 79 1.61 8.06 12.88
N THR A 80 0.74 7.75 11.91
CA THR A 80 -0.66 7.39 12.16
C THR A 80 -0.80 5.94 12.64
N ILE A 81 -0.11 5.00 11.99
CA ILE A 81 -0.12 3.58 12.34
C ILE A 81 1.33 3.11 12.53
N PRO A 82 1.81 3.04 13.77
CA PRO A 82 3.10 2.43 14.07
C PRO A 82 3.16 0.99 13.53
N GLY A 83 4.15 0.70 12.70
CA GLY A 83 4.36 -0.63 12.10
C GLY A 83 3.68 -0.87 10.74
N ILE A 84 2.97 0.11 10.18
CA ILE A 84 2.45 0.02 8.80
C ILE A 84 3.59 -0.25 7.81
N LYS A 85 3.38 -1.19 6.89
CA LYS A 85 4.31 -1.45 5.79
C LYS A 85 4.05 -0.43 4.68
N THR A 86 5.11 0.15 4.15
CA THR A 86 5.02 1.19 3.11
C THR A 86 5.88 0.82 1.92
N PHE A 87 5.39 1.05 0.71
CA PHE A 87 6.12 0.83 -0.53
C PHE A 87 5.94 2.03 -1.47
N SER A 88 7.05 2.66 -1.87
CA SER A 88 7.02 3.79 -2.79
C SER A 88 7.58 3.36 -4.13
N LEU A 89 6.81 3.54 -5.19
CA LEU A 89 7.29 3.30 -6.54
C LEU A 89 8.32 4.37 -6.92
N PRO A 90 9.42 4.00 -7.61
CA PRO A 90 10.38 4.96 -8.14
C PRO A 90 9.68 6.02 -9.00
N GLN A 91 10.04 7.29 -8.80
CA GLN A 91 9.43 8.39 -9.54
C GLN A 91 9.60 8.18 -11.05
N GLY A 92 8.54 8.42 -11.83
CA GLY A 92 8.54 8.31 -13.28
C GLY A 92 8.49 6.88 -13.83
N LEU A 93 8.56 5.84 -12.99
CA LEU A 93 8.64 4.43 -13.43
C LEU A 93 7.57 4.08 -14.48
N GLN A 94 6.31 4.45 -14.24
CA GLN A 94 5.22 4.10 -15.15
C GLN A 94 5.32 4.84 -16.49
N VAL A 95 5.79 6.08 -16.48
CA VAL A 95 5.96 6.87 -17.71
C VAL A 95 7.10 6.29 -18.54
N GLN A 96 8.19 5.89 -17.89
CA GLN A 96 9.39 5.40 -18.57
C GLN A 96 9.26 3.96 -19.08
N LYS A 97 8.57 3.09 -18.32
CA LYS A 97 8.56 1.64 -18.58
C LYS A 97 7.16 1.05 -18.77
N GLY A 98 6.12 1.89 -18.72
CA GLY A 98 4.74 1.45 -18.88
C GLY A 98 4.14 0.79 -17.63
N PRO A 99 2.85 0.43 -17.69
CA PRO A 99 2.12 -0.15 -16.56
C PRO A 99 2.58 -1.57 -16.20
N ASP A 100 3.06 -2.37 -17.16
CA ASP A 100 3.48 -3.76 -16.92
C ASP A 100 4.73 -3.83 -16.05
N ALA A 101 5.72 -2.97 -16.33
CA ALA A 101 6.93 -2.86 -15.52
C ALA A 101 6.63 -2.43 -14.07
N VAL A 102 5.55 -1.68 -13.83
CA VAL A 102 5.14 -1.34 -12.46
C VAL A 102 4.59 -2.57 -11.74
N VAL A 103 3.79 -3.40 -12.42
CA VAL A 103 3.24 -4.64 -11.85
C VAL A 103 4.39 -5.60 -11.51
N GLU A 104 5.33 -5.82 -12.43
CA GLU A 104 6.52 -6.65 -12.19
C GLU A 104 7.34 -6.11 -11.02
N TYR A 105 7.64 -4.81 -11.01
CA TYR A 105 8.40 -4.20 -9.93
C TYR A 105 7.74 -4.39 -8.56
N ILE A 106 6.41 -4.26 -8.47
CA ILE A 106 5.69 -4.54 -7.22
C ILE A 106 5.83 -6.02 -6.83
N LYS A 107 5.60 -6.95 -7.77
CA LYS A 107 5.65 -8.39 -7.52
C LYS A 107 7.02 -8.87 -7.03
N GLU A 108 8.09 -8.37 -7.62
CA GLU A 108 9.46 -8.73 -7.24
C GLU A 108 9.82 -8.25 -5.83
N ASN A 109 9.26 -7.12 -5.38
CA ASN A 109 9.60 -6.51 -4.10
C ASN A 109 8.62 -6.87 -2.98
N LEU A 110 7.42 -7.34 -3.31
CA LEU A 110 6.39 -7.73 -2.33
C LEU A 110 6.88 -8.78 -1.30
N PRO A 111 7.58 -9.87 -1.68
CA PRO A 111 8.06 -10.86 -0.73
C PRO A 111 8.98 -10.27 0.35
N GLY A 112 9.92 -9.42 -0.05
CA GLY A 112 10.82 -8.74 0.91
C GLY A 112 10.07 -7.82 1.89
N LEU A 113 8.88 -7.35 1.51
CA LEU A 113 8.05 -6.49 2.34
C LEU A 113 7.09 -7.28 3.25
N LEU A 114 6.51 -8.38 2.74
CA LEU A 114 5.38 -9.07 3.38
C LEU A 114 5.75 -10.39 4.07
N ASP A 115 6.81 -11.09 3.65
CA ASP A 115 7.14 -12.41 4.22
C ASP A 115 7.60 -12.31 5.68
N SER A 116 8.16 -11.15 6.07
CA SER A 116 8.52 -10.84 7.46
C SER A 116 7.39 -10.15 8.24
N TYR A 117 6.21 -9.98 7.65
CA TYR A 117 5.11 -9.30 8.33
C TYR A 117 4.56 -10.16 9.46
N GLN A 118 4.69 -9.66 10.67
CA GLN A 118 4.03 -10.19 11.85
C GLN A 118 2.88 -9.24 12.22
N PRO A 119 1.63 -9.73 12.33
CA PRO A 119 0.53 -8.93 12.84
C PRO A 119 0.92 -8.40 14.22
N SER A 120 0.87 -7.09 14.42
CA SER A 120 1.07 -6.53 15.75
C SER A 120 0.00 -7.12 16.67
N SER A 121 0.41 -7.73 17.77
CA SER A 121 -0.46 -8.25 18.83
C SER A 121 -1.17 -7.09 19.56
N ARG A 122 -2.08 -6.40 18.88
CA ARG A 122 -3.01 -5.50 19.54
C ARG A 122 -4.12 -6.37 20.12
N THR A 123 -4.04 -6.60 21.42
CA THR A 123 -5.15 -7.12 22.23
C THR A 123 -6.34 -6.19 22.00
N PHE A 124 -7.38 -6.68 21.32
CA PHE A 124 -8.67 -6.02 21.36
C PHE A 124 -9.18 -6.12 22.79
N SER A 125 -8.99 -5.06 23.58
CA SER A 125 -9.73 -4.90 24.83
C SER A 125 -11.17 -4.60 24.42
N THR A 126 -11.96 -5.65 24.23
CA THR A 126 -13.41 -5.57 24.31
C THR A 126 -13.75 -5.15 25.72
N LYS A 127 -13.92 -3.84 25.94
CA LYS A 127 -14.69 -3.38 27.09
C LYS A 127 -16.14 -3.76 26.82
N LEU A 128 -16.61 -4.74 27.60
CA LEU A 128 -18.02 -5.04 27.84
C LEU A 128 -18.71 -3.83 28.50
#